data_AF-A0A1M6QUI5-F1
#
_entry.id   AF-A0A1M6QUI5-F1
#
_cell.length_a   1.000
_cell.length_b   1.000
_cell.length_c   1.000
_cell.angle_alpha   90.00
_cell.angle_beta   90.00
_cell.angle_gamma   90.00
#
_symmetry.space_group_name_H-M   'P 1'
#
loop_
_entity.id
_entity.type
_entity.pdbx_description
1 polymer ?
#
loop_
_entity_poly.entity_id
_entity_poly.type
_entity_poly.pdbx_seq_one_letter_code
_entity_poly.pdbx_strand_id
1 'polypeptide(L)'
;MRVNSTILMFNGNEYYYADSPGIIAGEFGELRSTDTLTELRDFHKYAKLKFDINIKSGITFDFLKKELIKRLGFSEKLVLERGFPLYIQTESILIYIGNMSYSIEKFMEKFSIKDQEIDVYLIYSNQAGEIWKDDGIRYYMNSREAGKHNRAHVHVRFKHEEEGVIAIDNGEVLAGDLPAKIIKKARQRILDNQRFLFECWNDMTDGLYVDINNYFGVRPVIV
;
A
#
# COMPACT_ATOMS: atom_id res chain seq x y z
N MET A 1 -4.08 24.89 -6.53
CA MET A 1 -3.41 24.18 -5.43
C MET A 1 -2.14 23.55 -5.97
N ARG A 2 -1.02 23.82 -5.30
CA ARG A 2 0.27 23.21 -5.51
C ARG A 2 0.29 21.82 -4.91
N VAL A 3 0.80 20.86 -5.68
CA VAL A 3 1.05 19.49 -5.25
C VAL A 3 2.55 19.30 -5.25
N ASN A 4 3.11 18.96 -4.09
CA ASN A 4 4.45 18.41 -4.00
C ASN A 4 4.32 16.91 -3.84
N SER A 5 4.67 16.16 -4.87
CA SER A 5 4.70 14.71 -4.79
C SER A 5 6.10 14.21 -4.51
N THR A 6 6.20 13.23 -3.63
CA THR A 6 7.43 12.47 -3.39
C THR A 6 7.14 10.98 -3.41
N ILE A 7 8.03 10.23 -4.06
CA ILE A 7 8.00 8.77 -3.98
C ILE A 7 8.74 8.34 -2.71
N LEU A 8 8.05 7.58 -1.86
CA LEU A 8 8.66 6.89 -0.72
C LEU A 8 8.78 5.42 -1.05
N MET A 9 9.78 4.80 -0.46
CA MET A 9 9.91 3.36 -0.48
C MET A 9 9.68 2.83 0.94
N PHE A 10 8.89 1.77 1.05
CA PHE A 10 8.58 1.08 2.29
C PHE A 10 9.19 -0.31 2.25
N ASN A 11 9.98 -0.65 3.28
CA ASN A 11 10.64 -1.96 3.38
C ASN A 11 9.92 -2.96 4.30
N GLY A 12 8.73 -2.62 4.79
CA GLY A 12 7.99 -3.40 5.78
C GLY A 12 8.08 -2.88 7.21
N ASN A 13 9.07 -2.04 7.52
CA ASN A 13 9.27 -1.45 8.85
C ASN A 13 9.35 0.07 8.81
N GLU A 14 10.05 0.63 7.82
CA GLU A 14 10.37 2.05 7.75
C GLU A 14 10.07 2.61 6.35
N TYR A 15 9.74 3.91 6.32
CA TYR A 15 9.66 4.71 5.11
C TYR A 15 10.96 5.46 4.90
N TYR A 16 11.45 5.47 3.68
CA TYR A 16 12.61 6.28 3.30
C TYR A 16 12.34 6.94 1.96
N TYR A 17 12.94 8.12 1.81
CA TYR A 17 13.00 8.76 0.52
C TYR A 17 13.70 7.81 -0.44
N ALA A 18 13.06 7.59 -1.58
CA ALA A 18 13.73 6.98 -2.69
C ALA A 18 14.78 7.99 -3.16
N ASP A 19 15.98 7.94 -2.58
CA ASP A 19 17.18 8.65 -3.06
C ASP A 19 18.24 7.63 -3.56
N SER A 20 17.96 6.33 -3.39
CA SER A 20 18.76 5.22 -3.88
C SER A 20 18.03 4.52 -5.04
N PRO A 21 18.26 4.96 -6.29
CA PRO A 21 17.51 4.46 -7.45
C PRO A 21 17.77 2.98 -7.72
N GLY A 22 18.90 2.43 -7.26
CA GLY A 22 19.28 1.03 -7.52
C GLY A 22 18.26 -0.01 -7.06
N ILE A 23 17.43 0.31 -6.06
CA ILE A 23 16.47 -0.64 -5.51
C ILE A 23 15.12 -0.63 -6.26
N ILE A 24 14.86 0.41 -7.05
CA ILE A 24 13.55 0.64 -7.70
C ILE A 24 13.66 0.90 -9.20
N ALA A 25 14.89 1.09 -9.73
CA ALA A 25 15.11 1.46 -11.11
C ALA A 25 14.64 0.39 -12.10
N GLY A 26 14.71 -0.88 -11.73
CA GLY A 26 14.19 -1.97 -12.56
C GLY A 26 12.67 -1.87 -12.70
N GLU A 27 11.97 -1.78 -11.57
CA GLU A 27 10.52 -1.71 -11.53
C GLU A 27 9.99 -0.42 -12.13
N PHE A 28 10.68 0.71 -11.93
CA PHE A 28 10.31 1.97 -12.53
C PHE A 28 10.59 1.98 -14.03
N GLY A 29 11.62 1.25 -14.48
CA GLY A 29 11.90 1.01 -15.89
C GLY A 29 10.74 0.30 -16.55
N GLU A 30 10.23 -0.76 -15.92
CA GLU A 30 9.04 -1.45 -16.39
C GLU A 30 7.79 -0.56 -16.41
N LEU A 31 7.56 0.23 -15.34
CA LEU A 31 6.42 1.16 -15.29
C LEU A 31 6.48 2.21 -16.40
N ARG A 32 7.68 2.67 -16.77
CA ARG A 32 7.90 3.72 -17.76
C ARG A 32 8.24 3.21 -19.15
N SER A 33 8.35 1.90 -19.32
CA SER A 33 8.84 1.26 -20.55
C SER A 33 10.23 1.77 -20.97
N THR A 34 11.12 1.91 -19.99
CA THR A 34 12.52 2.34 -20.13
C THR A 34 13.46 1.30 -19.53
N ASP A 35 14.75 1.39 -19.87
CA ASP A 35 15.75 0.49 -19.29
C ASP A 35 16.24 0.98 -17.91
N THR A 36 16.77 0.03 -17.12
CA THR A 36 17.25 0.30 -15.76
C THR A 36 18.34 1.38 -15.71
N LEU A 37 19.24 1.47 -16.70
CA LEU A 37 20.33 2.46 -16.71
C LEU A 37 19.79 3.87 -16.95
N THR A 38 18.79 4.01 -17.82
CA THR A 38 18.06 5.26 -18.03
C THR A 38 17.37 5.69 -16.74
N GLU A 39 16.68 4.77 -16.05
CA GLU A 39 16.02 5.11 -14.79
C GLU A 39 17.01 5.49 -13.71
N LEU A 40 18.11 4.75 -13.52
CA LEU A 40 19.19 5.08 -12.60
C LEU A 40 19.73 6.50 -12.81
N ARG A 41 19.90 6.91 -14.07
CA ARG A 41 20.41 8.24 -14.44
C ARG A 41 19.40 9.34 -14.16
N ASP A 42 18.15 9.11 -14.53
CA ASP A 42 17.14 10.17 -14.57
C ASP A 42 16.25 10.20 -13.32
N PHE A 43 16.45 9.29 -12.37
CA PHE A 43 15.61 9.06 -11.20
C PHE A 43 15.17 10.31 -10.44
N HIS A 44 16.11 11.17 -10.08
CA HIS A 44 15.82 12.38 -9.31
C HIS A 44 14.94 13.38 -10.08
N LYS A 45 14.82 13.27 -11.41
CA LYS A 45 13.97 14.16 -12.22
C LYS A 45 12.48 13.92 -12.03
N TYR A 46 12.10 12.72 -11.58
CA TYR A 46 10.69 12.32 -11.45
C TYR A 46 10.34 11.77 -10.07
N ALA A 47 11.32 11.40 -9.23
CA ALA A 47 11.08 10.96 -7.85
C ALA A 47 10.41 12.02 -6.96
N LYS A 48 10.61 13.30 -7.29
CA LYS A 48 9.96 14.45 -6.65
C LYS A 48 9.37 15.34 -7.73
N LEU A 49 8.07 15.58 -7.66
CA LEU A 49 7.36 16.43 -8.62
C LEU A 49 6.73 17.61 -7.91
N LYS A 50 6.73 18.77 -8.55
CA LYS A 50 5.96 19.95 -8.14
C LYS A 50 5.11 20.41 -9.30
N PHE A 51 3.80 20.52 -9.09
CA PHE A 51 2.89 21.00 -10.12
C PHE A 51 1.62 21.59 -9.51
N ASP A 52 0.95 22.45 -10.25
CA ASP A 52 -0.32 23.04 -9.82
C ASP A 52 -1.49 22.27 -10.44
N ILE A 53 -2.51 22.00 -9.63
CA ILE A 53 -3.83 21.55 -10.07
C ILE A 53 -4.89 22.59 -9.72
N ASN A 54 -5.83 22.78 -10.63
CA ASN A 54 -6.99 23.64 -10.40
C ASN A 54 -8.06 22.82 -9.67
N ILE A 55 -8.15 22.97 -8.34
CA ILE A 55 -9.26 22.39 -7.58
C ILE A 55 -10.52 23.16 -7.92
N LYS A 56 -11.33 22.60 -8.81
CA LYS A 56 -12.74 22.93 -8.92
C LYS A 56 -13.53 21.97 -8.03
N SER A 57 -14.76 22.34 -7.65
CA SER A 57 -15.61 21.46 -6.84
C SER A 57 -15.74 20.10 -7.52
N GLY A 58 -15.54 19.02 -6.75
CA GLY A 58 -15.72 17.64 -7.24
C GLY A 58 -14.46 16.97 -7.79
N ILE A 59 -13.28 17.60 -7.75
CA ILE A 59 -12.03 16.84 -8.00
C ILE A 59 -11.80 15.82 -6.88
N THR A 60 -11.46 14.61 -7.28
CA THR A 60 -11.25 13.45 -6.42
C THR A 60 -9.78 13.05 -6.34
N PHE A 61 -9.43 12.21 -5.37
CA PHE A 61 -8.09 11.64 -5.28
C PHE A 61 -7.74 10.69 -6.43
N ASP A 62 -8.72 10.06 -7.08
CA ASP A 62 -8.54 9.28 -8.31
C ASP A 62 -7.96 10.16 -9.43
N PHE A 63 -8.53 11.35 -9.62
CA PHE A 63 -8.02 12.32 -10.58
C PHE A 63 -6.58 12.73 -10.25
N LEU A 64 -6.29 13.04 -8.98
CA LEU A 64 -4.94 13.40 -8.54
C LEU A 64 -3.94 12.27 -8.79
N LYS A 65 -4.30 11.03 -8.46
CA LYS A 65 -3.46 9.85 -8.67
C LYS A 65 -3.16 9.64 -10.16
N LYS A 66 -4.16 9.79 -11.04
CA LYS A 66 -3.99 9.69 -12.49
C LYS A 66 -3.07 10.78 -13.05
N GLU A 67 -3.22 12.02 -12.58
CA GLU A 67 -2.33 13.12 -12.97
C GLU A 67 -0.89 12.87 -12.50
N LEU A 68 -0.69 12.31 -11.31
CA LEU A 68 0.64 11.91 -10.84
C LEU A 68 1.26 10.82 -11.70
N ILE A 69 0.53 9.72 -11.94
CA ILE A 69 0.98 8.61 -12.79
C ILE A 69 1.40 9.11 -14.17
N LYS A 70 0.57 9.95 -14.79
CA LYS A 70 0.84 10.55 -16.09
C LYS A 70 2.12 11.40 -16.07
N ARG A 71 2.31 12.23 -15.05
CA ARG A 71 3.50 13.10 -14.92
C ARG A 71 4.78 12.34 -14.61
N LEU A 72 4.66 11.23 -13.88
CA LEU A 72 5.75 10.27 -13.66
C LEU A 72 6.08 9.46 -14.93
N GLY A 73 5.21 9.50 -15.94
CA GLY A 73 5.34 8.67 -17.13
C GLY A 73 5.07 7.19 -16.87
N PHE A 74 4.41 6.86 -15.75
CA PHE A 74 4.11 5.49 -15.36
C PHE A 74 2.90 4.96 -16.17
N SER A 75 2.92 3.68 -16.49
CA SER A 75 1.80 2.95 -17.04
C SER A 75 0.70 2.81 -15.99
N GLU A 76 -0.46 3.44 -16.22
CA GLU A 76 -1.61 3.36 -15.31
C GLU A 76 -2.03 1.93 -15.03
N LYS A 77 -2.04 1.08 -16.07
CA LYS A 77 -2.34 -0.35 -15.93
C LYS A 77 -1.39 -1.01 -14.92
N LEU A 78 -0.08 -0.85 -15.11
CA LEU A 78 0.90 -1.51 -14.24
C LEU A 78 0.89 -0.94 -12.82
N VAL A 79 0.61 0.35 -12.66
CA VAL A 79 0.45 0.98 -11.34
C VAL A 79 -0.75 0.41 -10.59
N LEU A 80 -1.88 0.19 -11.28
CA LEU A 80 -3.05 -0.47 -10.70
C LEU A 80 -2.72 -1.92 -10.31
N GLU A 81 -2.01 -2.65 -11.16
CA GLU A 81 -1.65 -4.05 -10.90
C GLU A 81 -0.65 -4.22 -9.74
N ARG A 82 0.25 -3.25 -9.52
CA ARG A 82 1.31 -3.34 -8.50
C ARG A 82 0.93 -2.73 -7.15
N GLY A 83 -0.10 -1.90 -7.10
CA GLY A 83 -0.46 -1.17 -5.89
C GLY A 83 0.53 -0.04 -5.59
N PHE A 84 0.12 1.20 -5.86
CA PHE A 84 0.81 2.40 -5.41
C PHE A 84 -0.14 3.22 -4.54
N PRO A 85 -0.19 2.98 -3.22
CA PRO A 85 -1.06 3.72 -2.33
C PRO A 85 -0.65 5.19 -2.27
N LEU A 86 -1.67 6.04 -2.14
CA LEU A 86 -1.55 7.49 -2.07
C LEU A 86 -1.72 7.93 -0.63
N TYR A 87 -0.78 8.73 -0.14
CA TYR A 87 -0.83 9.33 1.18
C TYR A 87 -0.73 10.85 1.08
N ILE A 88 -1.37 11.55 2.01
CA ILE A 88 -1.28 13.00 2.15
C ILE A 88 -0.68 13.31 3.50
N GLN A 89 0.37 14.12 3.53
CA GLN A 89 0.96 14.60 4.77
C GLN A 89 0.22 15.86 5.23
N THR A 90 -0.12 15.87 6.51
CA THR A 90 -0.60 17.03 7.25
C THR A 90 0.46 17.44 8.28
N GLU A 91 0.26 18.49 9.07
CA GLU A 91 1.25 18.93 10.05
C GLU A 91 1.69 17.82 11.02
N SER A 92 0.79 16.90 11.39
CA SER A 92 1.05 15.91 12.45
C SER A 92 0.94 14.45 12.03
N ILE A 93 0.32 14.14 10.88
CA ILE A 93 0.05 12.76 10.46
C ILE A 93 0.15 12.57 8.94
N LEU A 94 0.55 11.36 8.54
CA LEU A 94 0.48 10.86 7.17
C LEU A 94 -0.82 10.08 6.99
N ILE A 95 -1.68 10.51 6.08
CA ILE A 95 -3.05 9.99 5.92
C ILE A 95 -3.15 9.13 4.66
N TYR A 96 -3.51 7.86 4.83
CA TYR A 96 -3.82 6.96 3.72
C TYR A 96 -5.14 7.33 3.05
N ILE A 97 -5.13 7.42 1.72
CA ILE A 97 -6.34 7.62 0.92
C ILE A 97 -6.88 6.27 0.44
N GLY A 98 -7.72 5.63 1.27
CA GLY A 98 -8.38 4.37 0.91
C GLY A 98 -9.58 4.52 -0.04
N ASN A 99 -10.21 5.71 -0.09
CA ASN A 99 -11.32 5.99 -1.01
C ASN A 99 -10.89 7.04 -2.05
N MET A 100 -10.52 6.57 -3.24
CA MET A 100 -10.06 7.44 -4.34
C MET A 100 -11.16 8.34 -4.91
N SER A 101 -12.44 8.02 -4.70
CA SER A 101 -13.57 8.87 -5.12
C SER A 101 -13.84 10.02 -4.15
N TYR A 102 -13.14 10.09 -3.02
CA TYR A 102 -13.31 11.17 -2.05
C TYR A 102 -12.79 12.51 -2.62
N SER A 103 -13.51 13.59 -2.33
CA SER A 103 -13.18 14.91 -2.85
C SER A 103 -12.00 15.53 -2.10
N ILE A 104 -11.06 16.11 -2.85
CA ILE A 104 -9.90 16.80 -2.28
C ILE A 104 -10.34 18.03 -1.49
N GLU A 105 -11.32 18.79 -1.98
CA GLU A 105 -11.87 19.96 -1.31
C GLU A 105 -12.43 19.59 0.08
N LYS A 106 -13.31 18.57 0.13
CA LYS A 106 -13.86 18.07 1.40
C LYS A 106 -12.78 17.54 2.34
N PHE A 107 -11.73 16.93 1.81
CA PHE A 107 -10.57 16.51 2.59
C PHE A 107 -9.86 17.71 3.23
N MET A 108 -9.55 18.73 2.43
CA MET A 108 -8.89 19.94 2.94
C MET A 108 -9.73 20.65 4.00
N GLU A 109 -11.04 20.79 3.79
CA GLU A 109 -11.97 21.34 4.78
C GLU A 109 -11.94 20.54 6.08
N LYS A 110 -12.05 19.21 5.98
CA LYS A 110 -12.08 18.31 7.14
C LYS A 110 -10.80 18.39 7.98
N PHE A 111 -9.65 18.52 7.33
CA PHE A 111 -8.35 18.60 8.00
C PHE A 111 -7.87 20.03 8.22
N SER A 112 -8.72 21.04 7.97
CA SER A 112 -8.39 22.46 8.12
C SER A 112 -7.12 22.88 7.37
N ILE A 113 -6.86 22.27 6.21
CA ILE A 113 -5.72 22.60 5.35
C ILE A 113 -6.07 23.88 4.62
N LYS A 114 -5.52 25.00 5.10
CA LYS A 114 -5.80 26.35 4.55
C LYS A 114 -4.84 26.75 3.44
N ASP A 115 -3.70 26.08 3.37
CA ASP A 115 -2.71 26.35 2.35
C ASP A 115 -3.19 25.80 1.01
N GLN A 116 -2.91 26.54 -0.06
CA GLN A 116 -3.11 26.02 -1.41
C GLN A 116 -2.00 25.04 -1.80
N GLU A 117 -1.41 24.31 -0.85
CA GLU A 117 -0.30 23.38 -1.06
C GLU A 117 -0.57 22.09 -0.30
N ILE A 118 -0.32 20.95 -0.95
CA ILE A 118 -0.38 19.62 -0.32
C ILE A 118 0.88 18.83 -0.63
N ASP A 119 1.37 18.14 0.39
CA ASP A 119 2.43 17.16 0.27
C ASP A 119 1.83 15.77 0.10
N VAL A 120 2.15 15.16 -1.03
CA VAL A 120 1.60 13.90 -1.50
C VAL A 120 2.70 12.87 -1.57
N TYR A 121 2.42 11.68 -1.09
CA TYR A 121 3.35 10.57 -1.09
C TYR A 121 2.77 9.41 -1.88
N LEU A 122 3.50 8.98 -2.90
CA LEU A 122 3.26 7.70 -3.57
C LEU A 122 4.23 6.69 -2.98
N ILE A 123 3.68 5.70 -2.29
CA ILE A 123 4.52 4.74 -1.59
C ILE A 123 4.70 3.51 -2.46
N TYR A 124 5.94 3.20 -2.80
CA TYR A 124 6.34 1.97 -3.44
C TYR A 124 6.79 0.97 -2.38
N SER A 125 6.28 -0.26 -2.43
CA SER A 125 6.76 -1.36 -1.60
C SER A 125 7.17 -2.50 -2.53
N ASN A 126 8.45 -2.86 -2.54
CA ASN A 126 8.94 -4.04 -3.25
C ASN A 126 8.74 -5.34 -2.47
N GLN A 127 7.84 -5.33 -1.49
CA GLN A 127 7.68 -6.52 -0.68
C GLN A 127 6.99 -7.67 -1.46
N ALA A 128 6.50 -7.48 -2.69
CA ALA A 128 5.87 -8.55 -3.48
C ALA A 128 4.78 -9.31 -2.68
N GLY A 129 4.06 -8.58 -1.83
CA GLY A 129 3.08 -9.14 -0.90
C GLY A 129 3.65 -9.66 0.42
N GLU A 130 4.98 -9.66 0.62
CA GLU A 130 5.62 -9.85 1.92
C GLU A 130 5.21 -8.75 2.89
N ILE A 131 4.82 -9.15 4.07
CA ILE A 131 4.31 -8.27 5.13
C ILE A 131 5.42 -8.11 6.16
N TRP A 132 6.00 -9.23 6.61
CA TRP A 132 7.07 -9.24 7.60
C TRP A 132 8.09 -10.34 7.30
N LYS A 133 9.31 -10.12 7.80
CA LYS A 133 10.35 -11.14 7.88
C LYS A 133 11.05 -11.06 9.23
N ASP A 134 11.02 -12.16 9.98
CA ASP A 134 11.62 -12.24 11.31
C ASP A 134 11.99 -13.70 11.66
N ASP A 135 13.16 -13.93 12.28
CA ASP A 135 13.66 -15.25 12.71
C ASP A 135 13.53 -16.37 11.65
N GLY A 136 13.76 -16.03 10.37
CA GLY A 136 13.63 -16.98 9.26
C GLY A 136 12.19 -17.35 8.88
N ILE A 137 11.19 -16.67 9.47
CA ILE A 137 9.78 -16.72 9.10
C ILE A 137 9.48 -15.52 8.20
N ARG A 138 8.89 -15.79 7.04
CA ARG A 138 8.36 -14.80 6.09
C ARG A 138 6.84 -14.86 6.13
N TYR A 139 6.20 -13.71 6.22
CA TYR A 139 4.74 -13.56 6.16
C TYR A 139 4.43 -12.83 4.86
N TYR A 140 3.50 -13.33 4.06
CA TYR A 140 3.13 -12.70 2.81
C TYR A 140 1.67 -12.98 2.44
N MET A 141 1.12 -12.19 1.53
CA MET A 141 -0.16 -12.41 0.86
C MET A 141 0.07 -12.36 -0.64
N ASN A 142 -0.64 -13.15 -1.42
CA ASN A 142 -0.49 -13.08 -2.87
C ASN A 142 -1.36 -11.93 -3.42
N SER A 143 -0.88 -11.25 -4.46
CA SER A 143 -1.72 -10.33 -5.24
C SER A 143 -2.79 -11.11 -6.01
N ARG A 144 -4.00 -10.53 -6.17
CA ARG A 144 -5.11 -11.12 -6.96
C ARG A 144 -5.67 -12.43 -6.39
N GLU A 145 -5.84 -12.52 -5.07
CA GLU A 145 -6.52 -13.68 -4.46
C GLU A 145 -8.04 -13.74 -4.71
N ALA A 146 -8.57 -12.77 -5.47
CA ALA A 146 -9.96 -12.74 -5.89
C ALA A 146 -10.36 -14.00 -6.68
N GLY A 147 -11.42 -14.66 -6.20
CA GLY A 147 -12.07 -15.80 -6.87
C GLY A 147 -11.58 -17.19 -6.46
N LYS A 148 -10.49 -17.32 -5.67
CA LYS A 148 -9.99 -18.62 -5.19
C LYS A 148 -10.08 -18.82 -3.68
N HIS A 149 -10.09 -17.75 -2.89
CA HIS A 149 -10.05 -17.84 -1.43
C HIS A 149 -11.11 -16.94 -0.78
N ASN A 150 -11.97 -17.54 0.04
CA ASN A 150 -13.14 -16.88 0.63
C ASN A 150 -12.91 -16.33 2.04
N ARG A 151 -11.71 -16.52 2.61
CA ARG A 151 -11.39 -16.11 3.98
C ARG A 151 -10.04 -15.40 3.99
N ALA A 152 -9.98 -14.25 4.65
CA ALA A 152 -8.76 -13.47 4.76
C ALA A 152 -7.68 -14.21 5.55
N HIS A 153 -6.49 -14.34 4.96
CA HIS A 153 -5.41 -15.18 5.48
C HIS A 153 -4.02 -14.63 5.15
N VAL A 154 -3.01 -15.16 5.82
CA VAL A 154 -1.59 -14.86 5.62
C VAL A 154 -0.87 -16.16 5.27
N HIS A 155 -0.04 -16.12 4.23
CA HIS A 155 0.92 -17.18 3.93
C HIS A 155 2.17 -16.98 4.79
N VAL A 156 2.65 -18.08 5.35
CA VAL A 156 3.79 -18.11 6.26
C VAL A 156 4.79 -19.13 5.71
N ARG A 157 6.00 -18.68 5.41
CA ARG A 157 7.09 -19.54 4.93
C ARG A 157 8.24 -19.53 5.93
N PHE A 158 8.69 -20.70 6.37
CA PHE A 158 9.84 -20.84 7.26
C PHE A 158 11.02 -21.49 6.53
N LYS A 159 12.20 -20.87 6.66
CA LYS A 159 13.48 -21.34 6.08
C LYS A 159 13.47 -21.70 4.59
N HIS A 160 12.49 -21.22 3.83
CA HIS A 160 12.30 -21.51 2.40
C HIS A 160 11.86 -22.93 2.04
N GLU A 161 11.51 -23.75 3.03
CA GLU A 161 11.16 -25.17 2.83
C GLU A 161 9.74 -25.49 3.31
N GLU A 162 9.31 -24.85 4.39
CA GLU A 162 8.02 -25.13 5.03
C GLU A 162 7.06 -23.96 4.82
N GLU A 163 5.82 -24.26 4.44
CA GLU A 163 4.78 -23.26 4.16
C GLU A 163 3.48 -23.59 4.89
N GLY A 164 2.76 -22.56 5.28
CA GLY A 164 1.42 -22.67 5.82
C GLY A 164 0.59 -21.44 5.57
N VAL A 165 -0.72 -21.62 5.64
CA VAL A 165 -1.72 -20.57 5.43
C VAL A 165 -2.50 -20.42 6.72
N ILE A 166 -2.54 -19.22 7.29
CA ILE A 166 -3.17 -18.95 8.58
C ILE A 166 -4.23 -17.86 8.44
N ALA A 167 -5.45 -18.13 8.89
CA ALA A 167 -6.55 -17.18 8.88
C ALA A 167 -6.28 -15.98 9.79
N ILE A 168 -6.59 -14.77 9.31
CA ILE A 168 -6.33 -13.53 10.07
C ILE A 168 -7.27 -13.41 11.27
N ASP A 169 -8.53 -13.81 11.12
CA ASP A 169 -9.60 -13.56 12.09
C ASP A 169 -9.51 -14.40 13.37
N ASN A 170 -8.98 -15.62 13.29
CA ASN A 170 -8.89 -16.52 14.46
C ASN A 170 -7.55 -17.27 14.58
N GLY A 171 -6.64 -17.10 13.62
CA GLY A 171 -5.34 -17.78 13.64
C GLY A 171 -5.41 -19.28 13.31
N GLU A 172 -6.49 -19.75 12.70
CA GLU A 172 -6.65 -21.12 12.23
C GLU A 172 -5.71 -21.43 11.06
N VAL A 173 -5.03 -22.58 11.11
CA VAL A 173 -4.20 -23.04 10.00
C VAL A 173 -5.11 -23.65 8.93
N LEU A 174 -5.21 -22.98 7.79
CA LEU A 174 -6.06 -23.37 6.66
C LEU A 174 -5.39 -24.39 5.75
N ALA A 175 -4.06 -24.35 5.63
CA ALA A 175 -3.28 -25.26 4.81
C ALA A 175 -1.79 -25.28 5.22
N GLY A 176 -1.07 -26.29 4.73
CA GLY A 176 0.38 -26.43 4.86
C GLY A 176 0.85 -27.16 6.12
N ASP A 177 2.16 -27.32 6.22
CA ASP A 177 2.83 -28.09 7.27
C ASP A 177 3.98 -27.25 7.85
N LEU A 178 3.65 -26.51 8.91
CA LEU A 178 4.61 -25.70 9.65
C LEU A 178 4.86 -26.35 11.01
N PRO A 179 6.09 -26.29 11.55
CA PRO A 179 6.39 -26.81 12.88
C PRO A 179 5.51 -26.14 13.94
N ALA A 180 5.03 -26.90 14.92
CA ALA A 180 4.11 -26.41 15.94
C ALA A 180 4.61 -25.15 16.68
N LYS A 181 5.92 -25.03 16.89
CA LYS A 181 6.54 -23.84 17.49
C LYS A 181 6.43 -22.61 16.59
N ILE A 182 6.57 -22.79 15.28
CA ILE A 182 6.43 -21.73 14.28
C ILE A 182 4.96 -21.35 14.13
N ILE A 183 4.04 -22.31 14.05
CA ILE A 183 2.59 -22.04 14.07
C ILE A 183 2.22 -21.17 15.28
N LYS A 184 2.69 -21.53 16.49
CA LYS A 184 2.40 -20.75 17.69
C LYS A 184 2.90 -19.30 17.58
N LYS A 185 4.13 -19.09 17.09
CA LYS A 185 4.72 -17.75 16.93
C LYS A 185 3.98 -16.95 15.86
N ALA A 186 3.70 -17.55 14.71
CA ALA A 186 3.00 -16.91 13.61
C ALA A 186 1.56 -16.55 13.98
N ARG A 187 0.85 -17.47 14.64
CA ARG A 187 -0.52 -17.24 15.13
C ARG A 187 -0.58 -16.06 16.09
N GLN A 188 0.33 -16.01 17.07
CA GLN A 188 0.37 -14.90 18.02
C GLN A 188 0.59 -13.57 17.29
N ARG A 189 1.57 -13.51 16.39
CA ARG A 189 1.87 -12.30 15.63
C ARG A 189 0.71 -11.84 14.75
N ILE A 190 -0.01 -12.78 14.12
CA ILE A 190 -1.21 -12.49 13.32
C ILE A 190 -2.31 -11.90 14.20
N LEU A 191 -2.61 -12.55 15.34
CA LEU A 191 -3.67 -12.11 16.26
C LEU A 191 -3.35 -10.75 16.91
N ASP A 192 -2.08 -10.46 17.19
CA ASP A 192 -1.66 -9.16 17.74
C ASP A 192 -1.76 -8.01 16.72
N ASN A 193 -1.90 -8.32 15.42
CA ASN A 193 -1.82 -7.35 14.33
C ASN A 193 -2.99 -7.46 13.33
N GLN A 194 -4.12 -8.04 13.74
CA GLN A 194 -5.24 -8.36 12.83
C GLN A 194 -5.72 -7.18 12.00
N ARG A 195 -5.84 -5.99 12.62
CA ARG A 195 -6.33 -4.80 11.92
C ARG A 195 -5.44 -4.44 10.73
N PHE A 196 -4.14 -4.32 10.96
CA PHE A 196 -3.16 -4.05 9.92
C PHE A 196 -3.19 -5.12 8.83
N LEU A 197 -3.30 -6.40 9.21
CA LEU A 197 -3.39 -7.49 8.25
C LEU A 197 -4.67 -7.46 7.40
N PHE A 198 -5.82 -7.09 7.98
CA PHE A 198 -7.05 -6.90 7.20
C PHE A 198 -6.96 -5.70 6.25
N GLU A 199 -6.25 -4.63 6.64
CA GLU A 199 -5.97 -3.48 5.76
C GLU A 199 -5.10 -3.92 4.58
N CYS A 200 -3.99 -4.63 4.85
CA CYS A 200 -3.13 -5.22 3.80
C CYS A 200 -3.92 -6.16 2.88
N TRP A 201 -4.73 -7.05 3.46
CA TRP A 201 -5.57 -7.97 2.71
C TRP A 201 -6.51 -7.21 1.77
N ASN A 202 -7.25 -6.23 2.30
CA ASN A 202 -8.19 -5.42 1.54
C ASN A 202 -7.53 -4.67 0.39
N ASP A 203 -6.32 -4.14 0.60
CA ASP A 203 -5.54 -3.44 -0.43
C ASP A 203 -5.06 -4.40 -1.55
N MET A 204 -4.94 -5.70 -1.27
CA MET A 204 -4.43 -6.71 -2.22
C MET A 204 -5.49 -7.58 -2.90
N THR A 205 -6.77 -7.51 -2.47
CA THR A 205 -7.86 -8.28 -3.10
C THR A 205 -8.63 -7.49 -4.16
N ASP A 206 -8.89 -8.12 -5.30
CA ASP A 206 -9.74 -7.56 -6.36
C ASP A 206 -11.23 -7.93 -6.16
N GLY A 207 -11.81 -7.62 -4.99
CA GLY A 207 -13.27 -7.68 -4.80
C GLY A 207 -13.82 -8.36 -3.54
N LEU A 208 -12.99 -8.73 -2.54
CA LEU A 208 -13.45 -9.21 -1.23
C LEU A 208 -12.92 -8.31 -0.11
N TYR A 209 -13.74 -7.33 0.28
CA TYR A 209 -13.39 -6.36 1.31
C TYR A 209 -13.91 -6.82 2.69
N VAL A 210 -13.02 -6.92 3.68
CA VAL A 210 -13.40 -7.09 5.08
C VAL A 210 -13.77 -5.72 5.65
N ASP A 211 -15.00 -5.57 6.13
CA ASP A 211 -15.39 -4.40 6.92
C ASP A 211 -14.72 -4.44 8.30
N ILE A 212 -13.55 -3.81 8.36
CA ILE A 212 -12.70 -3.74 9.55
C ILE A 212 -13.44 -3.10 10.72
N ASN A 213 -14.22 -2.05 10.48
CA ASN A 213 -14.95 -1.35 11.53
C ASN A 213 -16.01 -2.25 12.15
N ASN A 214 -16.83 -2.89 11.32
CA ASN A 214 -17.82 -3.86 11.79
C ASN A 214 -17.17 -5.05 12.51
N TYR A 215 -16.07 -5.59 11.99
CA TYR A 215 -15.33 -6.69 12.62
C TYR A 215 -14.87 -6.35 14.05
N PHE A 216 -14.34 -5.14 14.26
CA PHE A 216 -13.92 -4.66 15.57
C PHE A 216 -15.05 -4.00 16.38
N GLY A 217 -16.31 -4.19 16.00
CA GLY A 217 -17.47 -3.72 16.74
C GLY A 217 -17.71 -2.21 16.71
N VAL A 218 -16.99 -1.48 15.84
CA VAL A 218 -17.23 -0.06 15.56
C VAL A 218 -18.47 0.03 14.67
N ARG A 219 -19.62 0.24 15.30
CA ARG A 219 -20.87 0.43 14.57
C ARG A 219 -20.91 1.84 13.97
N PRO A 220 -21.43 2.00 12.74
CA PRO A 220 -21.71 3.32 12.21
C PRO A 220 -22.67 4.05 13.17
N VAL A 221 -22.35 5.30 13.49
CA VAL A 221 -23.33 6.21 14.09
C VAL A 221 -24.36 6.48 13.00
N ILE A 222 -25.53 5.88 13.13
CA ILE A 222 -26.67 6.21 12.27
C ILE A 222 -27.16 7.57 12.77
N VAL A 223 -26.78 8.63 12.04
CA VAL A 223 -27.28 10.00 12.24
C VAL A 223 -28.49 10.21 11.35
#